data_AF-A0A972VE49-F1
#
_entry.id   AF-A0A972VE49-F1
#
_cell.length_a   1.000
_cell.length_b   1.000
_cell.length_c   1.000
_cell.angle_alpha   90.00
_cell.angle_beta   90.00
_cell.angle_gamma   90.00
#
_symmetry.space_group_name_H-M   'P 1'
#
loop_
_entity.id
_entity.type
_entity.pdbx_description
1 polymer ?
#
loop_
_entity_poly.entity_id
_entity_poly.type
_entity_poly.pdbx_seq_one_letter_code
_entity_poly.pdbx_strand_id
1 'polypeptide(L)'
;HRAIGSRHENDERWDYNAYYGNVLLPEDVLQTNYRIGFVHYNYPELPVKQRDLQEMHAILSMPNVTGVQGLVPSYALIKLYPAEGGSILQQGGTASGFMHIGMLDYTFAVPGVTPDVPEQVFKLHSEVVYNDGVSPYNTNVDNDWSHAVFGISTDVDLGYGFTVTPGIYYQYSAETTVNTEDETWGTVGLRYAF
;
A
#
# COMPACT_ATOMS: atom_id res chain seq x y z
N HIS A 1 -15.13 4.73 -4.08
CA HIS A 1 -15.09 5.86 -5.04
C HIS A 1 -16.36 5.81 -5.90
N ARG A 2 -17.23 6.84 -5.86
CA ARG A 2 -18.39 6.92 -6.77
C ARG A 2 -18.01 7.76 -8.00
N ALA A 3 -18.03 7.15 -9.18
CA ALA A 3 -18.04 7.88 -10.44
C ALA A 3 -19.48 8.32 -10.71
N ILE A 4 -19.74 9.62 -10.65
CA ILE A 4 -21.05 10.19 -10.93
C ILE A 4 -21.25 10.14 -12.46
N GLY A 5 -21.75 9.03 -13.00
CA GLY A 5 -22.17 9.00 -14.41
C GLY A 5 -22.25 7.66 -15.13
N SER A 6 -21.67 6.58 -14.62
CA SER A 6 -21.77 5.25 -15.27
C SER A 6 -22.47 4.26 -14.34
N ARG A 7 -23.46 3.52 -14.88
CA ARG A 7 -24.33 2.55 -14.18
C ARG A 7 -23.59 1.27 -13.71
N HIS A 8 -22.45 1.39 -13.04
CA HIS A 8 -21.85 0.31 -12.24
C HIS A 8 -21.85 0.77 -10.78
N GLU A 9 -22.98 0.53 -10.11
CA GLU A 9 -23.32 1.05 -8.77
C GLU A 9 -23.59 -0.11 -7.79
N ASN A 10 -22.64 -1.05 -7.63
CA ASN A 10 -22.87 -2.13 -6.66
C ASN A 10 -21.59 -2.75 -6.07
N ASP A 11 -20.56 -1.94 -5.81
CA ASP A 11 -19.32 -2.37 -5.13
C ASP A 11 -18.87 -1.32 -4.11
N GLU A 12 -19.82 -0.64 -3.45
CA GLU A 12 -19.47 0.27 -2.36
C GLU A 12 -18.80 -0.51 -1.22
N ARG A 13 -17.62 -0.04 -0.82
CA ARG A 13 -16.80 -0.61 0.26
C ARG A 13 -16.52 0.47 1.30
N TRP A 14 -16.80 0.15 2.57
CA TRP A 14 -16.48 0.98 3.72
C TRP A 14 -15.34 0.33 4.49
N ASP A 15 -14.26 1.10 4.69
CA ASP A 15 -13.03 0.62 5.31
C ASP A 15 -12.92 1.25 6.72
N TYR A 16 -13.06 0.43 7.75
CA TYR A 16 -12.89 0.87 9.14
C TYR A 16 -11.48 0.52 9.61
N ASN A 17 -10.67 1.53 9.89
CA ASN A 17 -9.26 1.34 10.25
C ASN A 17 -9.00 1.78 11.70
N ALA A 18 -8.41 0.88 12.49
CA ALA A 18 -7.87 1.18 13.80
C ALA A 18 -6.39 0.78 13.83
N TYR A 19 -5.52 1.70 14.23
CA TYR A 19 -4.08 1.42 14.30
C TYR A 19 -3.43 2.09 15.50
N TYR A 20 -2.29 1.52 15.90
CA TYR A 20 -1.37 2.09 16.86
C TYR A 20 0.04 2.07 16.25
N GLY A 21 0.78 3.15 16.41
CA GLY A 21 2.15 3.23 15.95
C GLY A 21 3.04 3.94 16.96
N ASN A 22 4.30 3.50 17.05
CA ASN A 22 5.30 4.09 17.91
C ASN A 22 6.71 3.82 17.34
N VAL A 23 7.73 4.27 18.06
CA VAL A 23 9.14 4.09 17.74
C VAL A 23 9.79 3.24 18.82
N LEU A 24 10.51 2.21 18.41
CA LEU A 24 11.45 1.47 19.25
C LEU A 24 12.85 2.02 19.04
N LEU A 25 13.62 2.15 20.12
CA LEU A 25 15.02 2.59 20.09
C LEU A 25 15.21 3.90 19.30
N PRO A 26 14.51 4.99 19.68
CA PRO A 26 14.65 6.26 18.98
C PRO A 26 16.11 6.71 18.96
N GLU A 27 16.55 7.25 17.82
CA GLU A 27 17.91 7.76 17.59
C GLU A 27 19.03 6.69 17.54
N ASP A 28 18.69 5.39 17.67
CA ASP A 28 19.63 4.28 17.52
C ASP A 28 19.77 3.81 16.05
N VAL A 29 20.84 3.09 15.73
CA VAL A 29 21.01 2.40 14.43
C VAL A 29 19.88 1.39 14.19
N LEU A 30 19.39 0.77 15.27
CA LEU A 30 18.27 -0.19 15.24
C LEU A 30 16.91 0.48 15.46
N GLN A 31 16.80 1.80 15.31
CA GLN A 31 15.52 2.50 15.38
C GLN A 31 14.51 1.81 14.46
N THR A 32 13.37 1.42 15.04
CA THR A 32 12.28 0.76 14.32
C THR A 32 11.00 1.52 14.57
N ASN A 33 10.52 2.21 13.54
CA ASN A 33 9.18 2.77 13.53
C ASN A 33 8.22 1.61 13.23
N TYR A 34 7.20 1.41 14.06
CA TYR A 34 6.22 0.35 13.82
C TYR A 34 4.80 0.89 13.82
N ARG A 35 3.93 0.21 13.07
CA ARG A 35 2.47 0.35 13.12
C ARG A 35 1.85 -1.03 13.15
N ILE A 36 0.97 -1.27 14.11
CA ILE A 36 0.09 -2.43 14.12
C ILE A 36 -1.33 -1.92 13.94
N GLY A 37 -2.09 -2.54 13.05
CA GLY A 37 -3.44 -2.10 12.75
C GLY A 37 -4.36 -3.21 12.33
N PHE A 38 -5.63 -2.84 12.30
CA PHE A 38 -6.76 -3.67 11.92
C PHE A 38 -7.64 -2.88 10.96
N VAL A 39 -8.06 -3.53 9.88
CA VAL A 39 -9.01 -2.99 8.91
C VAL A 39 -10.19 -3.94 8.79
N HIS A 40 -11.39 -3.41 8.87
CA HIS A 40 -12.60 -4.14 8.49
C HIS A 40 -13.14 -3.58 7.18
N TYR A 41 -13.22 -4.43 6.17
CA TYR A 41 -13.77 -4.12 4.85
C TYR A 41 -15.23 -4.57 4.81
N ASN A 42 -16.16 -3.62 4.76
CA ASN A 42 -17.59 -3.85 4.75
C ASN A 42 -18.19 -3.50 3.38
N TYR A 43 -18.99 -4.40 2.82
CA TYR A 43 -19.69 -4.20 1.54
C TYR A 43 -21.21 -4.09 1.76
N PRO A 44 -21.72 -2.91 2.17
CA PRO A 44 -23.10 -2.75 2.63
C PRO A 44 -24.18 -2.98 1.56
N GLU A 45 -23.86 -2.76 0.29
CA GLU A 45 -24.81 -2.86 -0.83
C GLU A 45 -24.86 -4.27 -1.44
N LEU A 46 -23.89 -5.14 -1.11
CA LEU A 46 -23.92 -6.51 -1.58
C LEU A 46 -24.88 -7.33 -0.71
N PRO A 47 -25.80 -8.11 -1.32
CA PRO A 47 -26.85 -8.85 -0.59
C PRO A 47 -26.30 -9.93 0.36
N VAL A 48 -24.98 -10.13 0.39
CA VAL A 48 -24.32 -11.12 1.23
C VAL A 48 -23.18 -10.45 2.00
N LYS A 49 -23.38 -10.23 3.31
CA LYS A 49 -22.32 -9.88 4.28
C LYS A 49 -21.12 -10.84 4.27
N GLN A 50 -21.30 -11.98 3.61
CA GLN A 50 -20.28 -13.00 3.39
C GLN A 50 -19.11 -12.56 2.48
N ARG A 51 -19.08 -11.34 1.92
CA ARG A 51 -17.87 -10.80 1.25
C ARG A 51 -17.05 -9.87 2.14
N ASP A 52 -17.50 -9.60 3.36
CA ASP A 52 -16.76 -8.76 4.29
C ASP A 52 -15.44 -9.44 4.67
N LEU A 53 -14.38 -8.63 4.70
CA LEU A 53 -13.03 -9.07 5.01
C LEU A 53 -12.52 -8.34 6.25
N GLN A 54 -11.56 -8.96 6.91
CA GLN A 54 -10.80 -8.37 8.00
C GLN A 54 -9.32 -8.54 7.70
N GLU A 55 -8.57 -7.50 8.02
CA GLU A 55 -7.14 -7.45 7.83
C GLU A 55 -6.48 -7.06 9.14
N MET A 56 -5.44 -7.78 9.52
CA MET A 56 -4.47 -7.34 10.50
C MET A 56 -3.16 -7.03 9.78
N HIS A 57 -2.50 -5.94 10.13
CA HIS A 57 -1.19 -5.62 9.57
C HIS A 57 -0.21 -5.19 10.66
N ALA A 58 1.05 -5.56 10.46
CA ALA A 58 2.20 -5.03 11.18
C ALA A 58 3.19 -4.48 10.16
N ILE A 59 3.51 -3.19 10.26
CA ILE A 59 4.41 -2.47 9.36
C ILE A 59 5.59 -1.99 10.19
N LEU A 60 6.80 -2.24 9.69
CA LEU A 60 8.07 -1.88 10.31
C LEU A 60 8.87 -1.04 9.32
N SER A 61 9.49 0.04 9.78
CA SER A 61 10.42 0.85 8.99
C SER A 61 11.67 1.12 9.81
N MET A 62 12.84 0.88 9.22
CA MET A 62 14.13 0.91 9.90
C MET A 62 15.04 1.99 9.29
N PRO A 63 14.81 3.28 9.58
CA PRO A 63 15.42 4.39 8.85
C PRO A 63 16.94 4.49 8.98
N ASN A 64 17.52 3.91 10.04
CA ASN A 64 18.93 4.09 10.37
C ASN A 64 19.79 2.84 10.08
N VAL A 65 19.17 1.68 9.78
CA VAL A 65 19.87 0.39 9.74
C VAL A 65 20.89 0.27 8.60
N THR A 66 20.67 0.99 7.50
CA THR A 66 21.55 0.96 6.32
C THR A 66 22.76 1.89 6.48
N GLY A 67 22.68 2.87 7.39
CA GLY A 67 23.65 3.97 7.49
C GLY A 67 23.66 4.92 6.27
N VAL A 68 22.77 4.72 5.30
CA VAL A 68 22.68 5.56 4.09
C VAL A 68 21.54 6.55 4.27
N GLN A 69 21.85 7.84 4.24
CA GLN A 69 20.86 8.90 4.40
C GLN A 69 19.76 8.77 3.33
N GLY A 70 18.51 8.78 3.78
CA GLY A 70 17.34 8.69 2.91
C GLY A 70 16.97 7.28 2.45
N LEU A 71 17.79 6.25 2.71
CA LEU A 71 17.52 4.86 2.34
C LEU A 71 16.87 4.09 3.50
N VAL A 72 15.57 3.82 3.38
CA VAL A 72 14.74 3.25 4.45
C VAL A 72 14.19 1.89 4.03
N PRO A 73 14.74 0.78 4.55
CA PRO A 73 14.10 -0.52 4.43
C PRO A 73 12.87 -0.60 5.33
N SER A 74 11.81 -1.18 4.80
CA SER A 74 10.57 -1.43 5.51
C SER A 74 10.05 -2.84 5.23
N TYR A 75 9.19 -3.34 6.12
CA TYR A 75 8.57 -4.64 5.99
C TYR A 75 7.13 -4.58 6.50
N ALA A 76 6.19 -5.14 5.75
CA ALA A 76 4.82 -5.33 6.21
C ALA A 76 4.46 -6.82 6.22
N LEU A 77 3.84 -7.24 7.32
CA LEU A 77 3.15 -8.51 7.44
C LEU A 77 1.66 -8.24 7.51
N ILE A 78 0.90 -8.78 6.57
CA ILE A 78 -0.53 -8.61 6.47
C ILE A 78 -1.21 -9.97 6.61
N LYS A 79 -2.28 -10.04 7.37
CA LYS A 79 -3.15 -11.22 7.50
C LYS A 79 -4.56 -10.81 7.10
N LEU A 80 -5.01 -11.30 5.95
CA LEU A 80 -6.38 -11.13 5.50
C LEU A 80 -7.18 -12.41 5.81
N TYR A 81 -8.45 -12.26 6.18
CA TYR A 81 -9.40 -13.35 6.40
C TYR A 81 -10.85 -12.85 6.31
N PRO A 82 -11.84 -13.74 6.10
CA PRO A 82 -13.25 -13.34 6.06
C PRO A 82 -13.76 -12.89 7.42
N ALA A 83 -14.62 -11.88 7.43
CA ALA A 83 -15.18 -11.31 8.65
C ALA A 83 -16.19 -12.23 9.35
N GLU A 84 -16.85 -13.10 8.58
CA GLU A 84 -17.89 -14.01 9.05
C GLU A 84 -17.57 -15.48 8.70
N GLY A 85 -17.86 -16.40 9.62
CA GLY A 85 -17.76 -17.84 9.37
C GLY A 85 -18.79 -18.30 8.33
N GLY A 86 -18.38 -19.18 7.42
CA GLY A 86 -19.25 -19.66 6.34
C GLY A 86 -19.36 -18.70 5.14
N SER A 87 -18.50 -17.67 5.09
CA SER A 87 -18.36 -16.75 3.97
C SER A 87 -18.22 -17.48 2.63
N ILE A 88 -18.87 -16.97 1.57
CA ILE A 88 -18.71 -17.48 0.19
C ILE A 88 -17.25 -17.45 -0.27
N LEU A 89 -16.45 -16.53 0.27
CA LEU A 89 -15.03 -16.41 -0.05
C LEU A 89 -14.21 -17.62 0.45
N GLN A 90 -14.76 -18.40 1.40
CA GLN A 90 -14.16 -19.65 1.89
C GLN A 90 -14.64 -20.89 1.12
N GLN A 91 -15.71 -20.77 0.32
CA GLN A 91 -16.38 -21.93 -0.30
C GLN A 91 -15.80 -22.31 -1.67
N GLY A 92 -14.94 -21.48 -2.26
CA GLY A 92 -14.31 -21.74 -3.56
C GLY A 92 -12.97 -21.04 -3.80
N GLY A 93 -12.38 -20.44 -2.77
CA GLY A 93 -11.17 -19.63 -2.87
C GLY A 93 -10.34 -19.61 -1.59
N THR A 94 -9.18 -18.97 -1.68
CA THR A 94 -8.19 -18.85 -0.59
C THR A 94 -8.26 -17.47 0.06
N ALA A 95 -9.43 -17.10 0.59
CA ALA A 95 -9.65 -15.77 1.17
C ALA A 95 -9.05 -15.56 2.57
N SER A 96 -8.14 -16.43 3.00
CA SER A 96 -7.40 -16.30 4.26
C SER A 96 -5.95 -16.71 4.05
N GLY A 97 -5.03 -15.80 4.29
CA GLY A 97 -3.59 -16.05 4.13
C GLY A 97 -2.76 -14.86 4.60
N PHE A 98 -1.44 -15.01 4.55
CA PHE A 98 -0.51 -13.93 4.86
C PHE A 98 0.01 -13.27 3.58
N MET A 99 0.33 -11.99 3.66
CA MET A 99 1.17 -11.31 2.66
C MET A 99 2.39 -10.75 3.37
N HIS A 100 3.54 -10.97 2.75
CA HIS A 100 4.83 -10.46 3.20
C HIS A 100 5.31 -9.44 2.17
N ILE A 101 5.50 -8.21 2.60
CA ILE A 101 5.88 -7.11 1.72
C ILE A 101 7.22 -6.57 2.20
N GLY A 102 8.27 -6.75 1.39
CA GLY A 102 9.56 -6.10 1.60
C GLY A 102 9.60 -4.81 0.80
N MET A 103 9.94 -3.69 1.44
CA MET A 103 9.98 -2.36 0.81
C MET A 103 11.37 -1.73 1.00
N LEU A 104 11.77 -0.93 0.02
CA LEU A 104 12.95 -0.09 0.09
C LEU A 104 12.65 1.28 -0.54
N ASP A 105 12.66 2.30 0.30
CA ASP A 105 12.48 3.70 -0.11
C ASP A 105 13.84 4.41 -0.14
N TYR A 106 14.05 5.29 -1.12
CA TYR A 106 15.22 6.15 -1.20
C TYR A 106 14.83 7.58 -1.52
N THR A 107 15.16 8.51 -0.63
CA THR A 107 14.94 9.95 -0.82
C THR A 107 16.24 10.66 -1.17
N PHE A 108 16.25 11.44 -2.25
CA PHE A 108 17.41 12.23 -2.67
C PHE A 108 16.99 13.60 -3.20
N ALA A 109 17.89 14.57 -3.10
CA ALA A 109 17.69 15.93 -3.60
C ALA A 109 18.51 16.16 -4.88
N VAL A 110 17.95 16.95 -5.79
CA VAL A 110 18.65 17.49 -6.96
C VAL A 110 18.48 19.01 -7.00
N PRO A 111 19.32 19.76 -7.74
CA PRO A 111 19.07 21.18 -7.97
C PRO A 111 17.66 21.39 -8.51
N GLY A 112 16.96 22.38 -7.97
CA GLY A 112 15.55 22.55 -8.28
C GLY A 112 15.29 22.88 -9.74
N VAL A 113 14.10 22.48 -10.19
CA VAL A 113 13.67 22.57 -11.59
C VAL A 113 13.01 23.91 -11.94
N THR A 114 12.78 24.77 -10.94
CA THR A 114 12.26 26.14 -11.12
C THR A 114 13.15 27.14 -10.37
N PRO A 115 13.18 28.43 -10.77
CA PRO A 115 14.04 29.44 -10.14
C PRO A 115 13.76 29.67 -8.64
N ASP A 116 12.52 29.43 -8.20
CA ASP A 116 12.08 29.69 -6.84
C ASP A 116 12.26 28.48 -5.91
N VAL A 117 12.61 27.32 -6.47
CA VAL A 117 12.86 26.07 -5.73
C VAL A 117 14.35 25.78 -5.82
N PRO A 118 15.14 25.94 -4.74
CA PRO A 118 16.58 25.69 -4.79
C PRO A 118 16.92 24.20 -4.94
N GLU A 119 16.12 23.32 -4.34
CA GLU A 119 16.29 21.87 -4.38
C GLU A 119 14.95 21.16 -4.59
N GLN A 120 14.94 20.16 -5.48
CA GLN A 120 13.81 19.27 -5.70
C GLN A 120 14.09 17.92 -5.06
N VAL A 121 13.19 17.46 -4.18
CA VAL A 121 13.32 16.17 -3.49
C VAL A 121 12.53 15.10 -4.22
N PHE A 122 13.20 14.02 -4.61
CA PHE A 122 12.60 12.84 -5.21
C PHE A 122 12.58 11.68 -4.22
N LYS A 123 11.49 10.91 -4.25
CA LYS A 123 11.31 9.68 -3.47
C LYS A 123 11.20 8.51 -4.45
N LEU A 124 12.21 7.63 -4.44
CA LEU A 124 12.12 6.33 -5.08
C LEU A 124 11.47 5.35 -4.11
N HIS A 125 10.66 4.48 -4.66
CA HIS A 125 10.00 3.41 -3.93
C HIS A 125 10.24 2.10 -4.68
N SER A 126 10.49 1.03 -3.94
CA SER A 126 10.41 -0.32 -4.45
C SER A 126 9.80 -1.25 -3.42
N GLU A 127 9.02 -2.21 -3.86
CA GLU A 127 8.50 -3.27 -3.01
C GLU A 127 8.42 -4.60 -3.74
N VAL A 128 8.47 -5.68 -2.98
CA VAL A 128 8.28 -7.05 -3.44
C VAL A 128 7.32 -7.76 -2.50
N VAL A 129 6.34 -8.47 -3.07
CA VAL A 129 5.24 -9.07 -2.33
C VAL A 129 5.27 -10.57 -2.50
N TYR A 130 5.46 -11.30 -1.41
CA TYR A 130 5.18 -12.72 -1.33
C TYR A 130 3.77 -12.93 -0.79
N ASN A 131 2.97 -13.65 -1.55
CA ASN A 131 1.57 -13.93 -1.25
C ASN A 131 1.43 -15.40 -0.82
N ASP A 132 0.96 -15.65 0.40
CA ASP A 132 0.71 -17.00 0.91
C ASP A 132 -0.64 -17.57 0.41
N GLY A 133 -0.88 -17.40 -0.89
CA GLY A 133 -2.09 -17.83 -1.57
C GLY A 133 -3.34 -17.01 -1.25
N VAL A 134 -3.25 -15.81 -0.67
CA VAL A 134 -4.42 -15.02 -0.32
C VAL A 134 -5.03 -14.30 -1.52
N SER A 135 -6.37 -14.39 -1.63
CA SER A 135 -7.16 -13.64 -2.61
C SER A 135 -8.37 -12.99 -1.94
N PRO A 136 -8.59 -11.67 -2.09
CA PRO A 136 -9.86 -11.06 -1.69
C PRO A 136 -11.02 -11.46 -2.61
N TYR A 137 -10.70 -12.08 -3.75
CA TYR A 137 -11.67 -12.64 -4.68
C TYR A 137 -11.88 -14.12 -4.36
N ASN A 138 -13.06 -14.65 -4.69
CA ASN A 138 -13.37 -16.08 -4.50
C ASN A 138 -12.64 -16.93 -5.55
N THR A 139 -11.31 -16.85 -5.55
CA THR A 139 -10.38 -17.50 -6.46
C THR A 139 -9.28 -18.17 -5.64
N ASN A 140 -8.69 -19.21 -6.20
CA ASN A 140 -7.49 -19.82 -5.65
C ASN A 140 -6.28 -19.11 -6.23
N VAL A 141 -5.39 -18.68 -5.35
CA VAL A 141 -4.12 -18.06 -5.70
C VAL A 141 -3.00 -18.95 -5.18
N ASP A 142 -1.99 -19.16 -6.01
CA ASP A 142 -0.83 -19.96 -5.61
C ASP A 142 0.05 -19.19 -4.61
N ASN A 143 0.73 -19.94 -3.75
CA ASN A 143 1.72 -19.38 -2.84
C ASN A 143 3.02 -19.12 -3.63
N ASP A 144 3.35 -17.86 -3.87
CA ASP A 144 4.64 -17.44 -4.45
C ASP A 144 4.89 -15.93 -4.33
N TRP A 145 6.02 -15.46 -4.84
CA TRP A 145 6.28 -14.06 -5.16
C TRP A 145 5.26 -13.57 -6.18
N SER A 146 4.34 -12.73 -5.72
CA SER A 146 3.23 -12.26 -6.52
C SER A 146 3.61 -11.18 -7.53
N HIS A 147 4.30 -10.14 -7.06
CA HIS A 147 4.70 -9.00 -7.87
C HIS A 147 5.79 -8.17 -7.18
N ALA A 148 6.38 -7.26 -7.95
CA ALA A 148 7.21 -6.18 -7.46
C ALA A 148 6.73 -4.85 -8.03
N VAL A 149 6.77 -3.78 -7.24
CA VAL A 149 6.42 -2.42 -7.67
C VAL A 149 7.65 -1.53 -7.57
N PHE A 150 7.81 -0.65 -8.55
CA PHE A 150 8.82 0.40 -8.58
C PHE A 150 8.13 1.73 -8.82
N GLY A 151 8.56 2.78 -8.13
CA GLY A 151 7.94 4.09 -8.25
C GLY A 151 8.89 5.24 -8.02
N ILE A 152 8.51 6.39 -8.56
CA ILE A 152 9.13 7.67 -8.26
C ILE A 152 8.04 8.73 -8.06
N SER A 153 8.20 9.54 -7.03
CA SER A 153 7.33 10.68 -6.75
C SER A 153 8.13 11.89 -6.28
N THR A 154 7.52 13.07 -6.37
CA THR A 154 8.13 14.32 -5.91
C THR A 154 7.05 15.30 -5.48
N ASP A 155 7.37 16.20 -4.55
CA ASP A 155 6.44 17.22 -4.07
C ASP A 155 6.74 18.55 -4.76
N VAL A 156 5.72 19.18 -5.35
CA VAL A 156 5.80 20.50 -6.00
C VAL A 156 4.95 21.49 -5.21
N ASP A 157 5.60 22.49 -4.63
CA ASP A 157 4.91 23.61 -3.97
C ASP A 157 4.27 24.51 -5.03
N LEU A 158 2.95 24.68 -4.96
CA LEU A 158 2.18 25.57 -5.83
C LEU A 158 1.95 26.96 -5.21
N GLY A 159 2.49 27.19 -4.01
CA GLY A 159 2.24 28.37 -3.20
C GLY A 159 0.89 28.33 -2.48
N TYR A 160 0.64 29.33 -1.64
CA TYR A 160 -0.62 29.50 -0.90
C TYR A 160 -1.05 28.29 -0.06
N GLY A 161 -0.09 27.51 0.43
CA GLY A 161 -0.34 26.30 1.23
C GLY A 161 -0.74 25.07 0.42
N PHE A 162 -0.65 25.10 -0.91
CA PHE A 162 -0.93 23.96 -1.78
C PHE A 162 0.34 23.24 -2.21
N THR A 163 0.33 21.91 -2.09
CA THR A 163 1.39 21.03 -2.61
C THR A 163 0.76 19.98 -3.51
N VAL A 164 1.34 19.78 -4.70
CA VAL A 164 0.97 18.70 -5.61
C VAL A 164 2.08 17.66 -5.64
N THR A 165 1.68 16.39 -5.56
CA THR A 165 2.60 15.24 -5.53
C THR A 165 2.32 14.33 -6.72
N PRO A 166 2.94 14.56 -7.90
CA PRO A 166 2.88 13.58 -8.97
C PRO A 166 3.75 12.36 -8.65
N GLY A 167 3.33 11.20 -9.15
CA GLY A 167 4.13 9.98 -9.12
C GLY A 167 3.82 9.06 -10.29
N ILE A 168 4.79 8.25 -10.68
CA ILE A 168 4.63 7.17 -11.66
C ILE A 168 5.15 5.88 -11.06
N TYR A 169 4.42 4.79 -11.34
CA TYR A 169 4.68 3.47 -10.78
C TYR A 169 4.58 2.42 -11.87
N TYR A 170 5.39 1.39 -11.75
CA TYR A 170 5.41 0.21 -12.59
C TYR A 170 5.40 -1.04 -11.72
N GLN A 171 4.48 -1.95 -11.99
CA GLN A 171 4.41 -3.26 -11.36
C GLN A 171 4.81 -4.34 -12.36
N TYR A 172 5.77 -5.16 -11.95
CA TYR A 172 6.10 -6.42 -12.58
C TYR A 172 5.31 -7.54 -11.90
N SER A 173 4.51 -8.27 -12.66
CA SER A 173 3.71 -9.39 -12.16
C SER A 173 4.48 -10.70 -12.34
N ALA A 174 4.76 -11.40 -11.23
CA ALA A 174 5.49 -12.65 -11.22
C ALA A 174 4.56 -13.87 -11.16
N GLU A 175 3.46 -13.78 -10.40
CA GLU A 175 2.48 -14.85 -10.25
C GLU A 175 1.20 -14.57 -11.04
N THR A 176 0.98 -15.38 -12.08
CA THR A 176 -0.14 -15.21 -13.02
C THR A 176 -1.53 -15.46 -12.41
N THR A 177 -1.62 -16.21 -11.32
CA THR A 177 -2.88 -16.42 -10.59
C THR A 177 -3.29 -15.18 -9.77
N VAL A 178 -2.34 -14.29 -9.46
CA VAL A 178 -2.59 -12.99 -8.82
C VAL A 178 -2.88 -11.92 -9.86
N ASN A 179 -1.99 -11.76 -10.83
CA ASN A 179 -2.14 -10.81 -11.93
C ASN A 179 -1.43 -11.34 -13.18
N THR A 180 -2.10 -11.28 -14.33
CA THR A 180 -1.58 -11.81 -15.60
C THR A 180 -0.77 -10.79 -16.39
N GLU A 181 -0.79 -9.52 -15.98
CA GLU A 181 -0.19 -8.42 -16.74
C GLU A 181 0.68 -7.54 -15.86
N ASP A 182 1.69 -6.93 -16.47
CA ASP A 182 2.42 -5.83 -15.87
C ASP A 182 1.59 -4.54 -15.98
N GLU A 183 1.69 -3.68 -14.97
CA GLU A 183 0.87 -2.47 -14.90
C GLU A 183 1.74 -1.21 -14.75
N THR A 184 1.34 -0.13 -15.41
CA THR A 184 1.93 1.19 -15.23
C THR A 184 0.83 2.19 -14.93
N TRP A 185 0.98 2.96 -13.86
CA TRP A 185 0.01 3.99 -13.50
C TRP A 185 0.67 5.27 -12.99
N GLY A 186 -0.07 6.36 -13.14
CA GLY A 186 0.28 7.66 -12.59
C GLY A 186 -0.59 7.99 -11.39
N THR A 187 -0.05 8.76 -10.46
CA THR A 187 -0.77 9.32 -9.31
C THR A 187 -0.57 10.83 -9.26
N VAL A 188 -1.57 11.53 -8.74
CA VAL A 188 -1.49 12.96 -8.44
C VAL A 188 -2.15 13.18 -7.07
N GLY A 189 -1.35 13.50 -6.07
CA GLY A 189 -1.81 13.94 -4.76
C GLY A 189 -1.95 15.46 -4.70
N LEU A 190 -2.97 15.96 -4.00
CA LEU A 190 -3.09 17.37 -3.65
C LEU A 190 -3.22 17.49 -2.13
N ARG A 191 -2.34 18.28 -1.52
CA ARG A 191 -2.37 18.63 -0.10
C ARG A 191 -2.60 20.13 0.05
N TYR A 192 -3.43 20.49 1.03
CA TYR A 192 -3.59 21.86 1.50
C TYR A 192 -3.24 21.92 2.99
N ALA A 193 -2.43 22.90 3.39
CA ALA A 193 -2.07 23.17 4.77
C ALA A 193 -2.43 24.62 5.14
N PHE A 194 -3.18 24.78 6.25
CA PHE A 194 -3.56 26.07 6.83
C PHE A 194 -2.42 26.68 7.66
#